data_AF-A0A2S4PLW9-F1
#
_entry.id   AF-A0A2S4PLW9-F1
#
_cell.length_a   1.000
_cell.length_b   1.000
_cell.length_c   1.000
_cell.angle_alpha   90.00
_cell.angle_beta   90.00
_cell.angle_gamma   90.00
#
_symmetry.space_group_name_H-M   'P 1'
#
loop_
_entity.id
_entity.type
_entity.pdbx_description
1 polymer ?
#
loop_
_entity_poly.entity_id
_entity_poly.type
_entity_poly.pdbx_seq_one_letter_code
_entity_poly.pdbx_strand_id
1 'polypeptide(L)'
;MSRTSTVQPFFSRGLSFIFHLIGFLTFSLIFRLLIINHTQADSAYGWHWQYLTVIGLTASNLTFLVALLADITFSTTLFSLKNKLALCSAPLEVLISILYWGLSTIDRKLVVPPGIHVDPFLDIGLHAIPAILLAVDVFLSPPWNISFLNALGLSSLLASLYWVWVEHCFSYNGFYPYPIFQLLDTNHRMVLFGVAALLMTSSTLFLKLLKGKIIN
;
A
#
# COMPACT_ATOMS: atom_id res chain seq x y z
N MET A 1 -37.43 4.09 22.59
CA MET A 1 -36.86 3.90 21.24
C MET A 1 -35.53 3.20 21.38
N SER A 2 -35.51 1.87 21.22
CA SER A 2 -34.30 1.06 21.26
C SER A 2 -33.53 1.27 19.95
N ARG A 3 -32.27 1.73 20.04
CA ARG A 3 -31.33 1.62 18.92
C ARG A 3 -31.09 0.14 18.69
N THR A 4 -31.65 -0.39 17.60
CA THR A 4 -31.22 -1.65 17.02
C THR A 4 -29.73 -1.52 16.73
N SER A 5 -28.90 -2.20 17.53
CA SER A 5 -27.51 -2.46 17.17
C SER A 5 -27.54 -3.26 15.88
N THR A 6 -27.22 -2.62 14.77
CA THR A 6 -26.99 -3.30 13.50
C THR A 6 -25.81 -4.24 13.71
N VAL A 7 -26.11 -5.51 13.94
CA VAL A 7 -25.12 -6.58 14.00
C VAL A 7 -24.54 -6.65 12.59
N GLN A 8 -23.35 -6.12 12.40
CA GLN A 8 -22.59 -6.36 11.18
C GLN A 8 -22.56 -7.88 10.94
N PRO A 9 -22.71 -8.35 9.69
CA PRO A 9 -22.53 -9.76 9.40
C PRO A 9 -21.11 -10.12 9.85
N PHE A 10 -21.01 -10.93 10.90
CA PHE A 10 -19.75 -11.41 11.41
C PHE A 10 -19.14 -12.24 10.28
N PHE A 11 -18.09 -11.72 9.62
CA PHE A 11 -17.33 -12.54 8.67
C PHE A 11 -16.88 -13.77 9.44
N SER A 12 -17.29 -14.96 8.99
CA SER A 12 -17.09 -16.15 9.80
C SER A 12 -15.58 -16.35 10.03
N ARG A 13 -15.19 -16.83 11.21
CA ARG A 13 -13.77 -16.93 11.58
C ARG A 13 -12.97 -17.75 10.55
N GLY A 14 -13.58 -18.81 10.02
CA GLY A 14 -12.98 -19.61 8.96
C GLY A 14 -12.76 -18.82 7.67
N LEU A 15 -13.71 -17.97 7.28
CA LEU A 15 -13.55 -17.10 6.12
C LEU A 15 -12.47 -16.03 6.35
N SER A 16 -12.39 -15.44 7.56
CA SER A 16 -11.32 -14.50 7.96
C SER A 16 -9.94 -15.14 7.77
N PHE A 17 -9.77 -16.32 8.35
CA PHE A 17 -8.54 -17.10 8.25
C PHE A 17 -8.17 -17.40 6.78
N ILE A 18 -9.12 -17.90 5.98
CA ILE A 18 -8.87 -18.22 4.57
C ILE A 18 -8.47 -16.96 3.80
N PHE A 19 -9.15 -15.85 4.02
CA PHE A 19 -8.87 -14.59 3.36
C PHE A 19 -7.47 -14.05 3.69
N HIS A 20 -7.10 -14.00 4.97
CA HIS A 20 -5.77 -13.54 5.37
C HIS A 20 -4.66 -14.52 4.94
N LEU A 21 -4.93 -15.83 4.95
CA LEU A 21 -3.99 -16.83 4.45
C LEU A 21 -3.74 -16.65 2.95
N ILE A 22 -4.80 -16.51 2.14
CA ILE A 22 -4.68 -16.27 0.70
C ILE A 22 -3.88 -15.00 0.47
N GLY A 23 -4.23 -13.88 1.11
CA GLY A 23 -3.51 -12.62 0.89
C GLY A 23 -2.04 -12.70 1.31
N PHE A 24 -1.72 -13.30 2.46
CA PHE A 24 -0.33 -13.50 2.90
C PHE A 24 0.47 -14.34 1.89
N LEU A 25 -0.10 -15.45 1.41
CA LEU A 25 0.56 -16.30 0.41
C LEU A 25 0.70 -15.58 -0.93
N THR A 26 -0.31 -14.82 -1.36
CA THR A 26 -0.27 -14.01 -2.58
C THR A 26 0.83 -12.96 -2.52
N PHE A 27 0.93 -12.19 -1.44
CA PHE A 27 2.00 -11.20 -1.29
C PHE A 27 3.38 -11.84 -1.20
N SER A 28 3.50 -12.97 -0.51
CA SER A 28 4.76 -13.74 -0.45
C SER A 28 5.17 -14.28 -1.82
N LEU A 29 4.20 -14.70 -2.64
CA LEU A 29 4.45 -15.10 -4.02
C LEU A 29 4.90 -13.92 -4.88
N ILE A 30 4.24 -12.76 -4.77
CA ILE A 30 4.64 -11.54 -5.50
C ILE A 30 6.07 -11.14 -5.11
N PHE A 31 6.43 -11.21 -3.83
CA PHE A 31 7.81 -11.00 -3.38
C PHE A 31 8.79 -11.96 -4.03
N ARG A 32 8.46 -13.25 -4.06
CA ARG A 32 9.29 -14.26 -4.71
C ARG A 32 9.46 -13.96 -6.20
N LEU A 33 8.38 -13.62 -6.90
CA LEU A 33 8.40 -13.27 -8.32
C LEU A 33 9.23 -12.02 -8.58
N LEU A 34 9.20 -11.04 -7.68
CA LEU A 34 10.03 -9.84 -7.78
C LEU A 34 11.52 -10.15 -7.64
N ILE A 35 11.90 -11.03 -6.70
CA ILE A 35 13.31 -11.37 -6.45
C ILE A 35 13.91 -12.22 -7.58
N ILE A 36 13.13 -13.12 -8.18
CA ILE A 36 13.63 -13.96 -9.29
C ILE A 36 13.68 -13.21 -10.62
N ASN A 37 12.91 -12.12 -10.77
CA ASN A 37 12.95 -11.27 -11.93
C ASN A 37 14.02 -10.19 -11.72
N HIS A 38 15.26 -10.55 -12.02
CA HIS A 38 16.43 -9.70 -11.81
C HIS A 38 16.26 -8.32 -12.45
N THR A 39 16.58 -7.28 -11.68
CA THR A 39 16.57 -5.90 -12.15
C THR A 39 17.87 -5.19 -11.76
N GLN A 40 18.05 -3.95 -12.21
CA GLN A 40 19.14 -3.10 -11.73
C GLN A 40 19.10 -2.87 -10.20
N ALA A 41 17.97 -3.13 -9.54
CA ALA A 41 17.84 -3.01 -8.09
C ALA A 41 18.70 -4.04 -7.33
N ASP A 42 19.02 -5.19 -7.95
CA ASP A 42 19.71 -6.30 -7.32
C ASP A 42 21.13 -5.93 -6.87
N SER A 43 21.76 -5.00 -7.58
CA SER A 43 23.11 -4.49 -7.30
C SER A 43 23.11 -3.09 -6.68
N ALA A 44 21.95 -2.52 -6.39
CA ALA A 44 21.80 -1.15 -5.93
C ALA A 44 21.74 -1.02 -4.40
N TYR A 45 22.20 0.11 -3.87
CA TYR A 45 21.98 0.49 -2.47
C TYR A 45 20.48 0.60 -2.18
N GLY A 46 20.05 0.05 -1.05
CA GLY A 46 18.64 -0.08 -0.70
C GLY A 46 17.92 -1.24 -1.38
N TRP A 47 18.60 -1.98 -2.27
CA TRP A 47 18.06 -3.15 -2.97
C TRP A 47 16.70 -2.83 -3.62
N HIS A 48 15.71 -3.72 -3.55
CA HIS A 48 14.36 -3.43 -4.02
C HIS A 48 13.58 -2.46 -3.11
N TRP A 49 14.05 -2.14 -1.90
CA TRP A 49 13.35 -1.22 -0.98
C TRP A 49 13.46 0.25 -1.36
N GLN A 50 14.20 0.61 -2.41
CA GLN A 50 14.11 1.96 -2.99
C GLN A 50 12.75 2.23 -3.66
N TYR A 51 12.02 1.19 -4.09
CA TYR A 51 10.72 1.31 -4.73
C TYR A 51 9.60 1.42 -3.70
N LEU A 52 8.75 2.44 -3.83
CA LEU A 52 7.57 2.62 -2.99
C LEU A 52 6.63 1.42 -3.06
N THR A 53 6.47 0.84 -4.26
CA THR A 53 5.66 -0.37 -4.50
C THR A 53 6.10 -1.53 -3.61
N VAL A 54 7.42 -1.68 -3.41
CA VAL A 54 8.00 -2.78 -2.65
C VAL A 54 7.82 -2.49 -1.15
N ILE A 55 8.08 -1.26 -0.69
CA ILE A 55 7.77 -0.82 0.69
C ILE A 55 6.28 -1.05 1.03
N GLY A 56 5.38 -0.68 0.11
CA GLY A 56 3.94 -0.92 0.23
C GLY A 56 3.65 -2.41 0.40
N LEU A 57 4.16 -3.24 -0.50
CA LEU A 57 3.97 -4.69 -0.46
C LEU A 57 4.46 -5.31 0.85
N THR A 58 5.53 -4.78 1.45
CA THR A 58 6.01 -5.20 2.78
C THR A 58 5.02 -4.86 3.87
N ALA A 59 4.51 -3.64 3.88
CA ALA A 59 3.50 -3.22 4.85
C ALA A 59 2.22 -4.07 4.70
N SER A 60 1.82 -4.36 3.46
CA SER A 60 0.70 -5.24 3.12
C SER A 60 0.91 -6.66 3.63
N ASN A 61 2.08 -7.24 3.37
CA ASN A 61 2.44 -8.58 3.81
C ASN A 61 2.52 -8.69 5.34
N LEU A 62 3.10 -7.69 6.02
CA LEU A 62 3.09 -7.63 7.49
C LEU A 62 1.66 -7.50 8.03
N THR A 63 0.82 -6.66 7.42
CA THR A 63 -0.58 -6.49 7.84
C THR A 63 -1.33 -7.82 7.80
N PHE A 64 -1.20 -8.55 6.69
CA PHE A 64 -1.85 -9.85 6.50
C PHE A 64 -1.24 -10.96 7.36
N LEU A 65 0.08 -10.94 7.60
CA LEU A 65 0.73 -11.86 8.54
C LEU A 65 0.19 -11.66 9.96
N VAL A 66 0.11 -10.41 10.44
CA VAL A 66 -0.42 -10.11 11.78
C VAL A 66 -1.90 -10.48 11.87
N ALA A 67 -2.68 -10.25 10.81
CA ALA A 67 -4.07 -10.66 10.74
C ALA A 67 -4.23 -12.19 10.79
N LEU A 68 -3.42 -12.94 10.04
CA LEU A 68 -3.39 -14.40 10.07
C LEU A 68 -3.02 -14.94 11.46
N LEU A 69 -2.02 -14.34 12.11
CA LEU A 69 -1.66 -14.70 13.49
C LEU A 69 -2.79 -14.37 14.47
N ALA A 70 -3.53 -13.28 14.27
CA ALA A 70 -4.71 -12.96 15.08
C ALA A 70 -5.81 -14.01 14.91
N ASP A 71 -6.04 -14.51 13.69
CA ASP A 71 -7.03 -15.56 13.42
C ASP A 71 -6.64 -16.91 14.03
N ILE A 72 -5.35 -17.28 13.98
CA ILE A 72 -4.85 -18.55 14.55
C ILE A 72 -4.89 -18.54 16.08
N THR A 73 -4.49 -17.41 16.68
CA THR A 73 -4.34 -17.30 18.14
C THR A 73 -5.56 -16.75 18.86
N PHE A 74 -6.55 -16.24 18.10
CA PHE A 74 -7.70 -15.49 18.62
C PHE A 74 -7.31 -14.26 19.46
N SER A 75 -6.13 -13.67 19.20
CA SER A 75 -5.60 -12.54 19.96
C SER A 75 -6.25 -11.22 19.55
N THR A 76 -6.96 -10.58 20.48
CA THR A 76 -7.52 -9.23 20.29
C THR A 76 -6.43 -8.17 20.15
N THR A 77 -5.26 -8.38 20.76
CA THR A 77 -4.09 -7.51 20.61
C THR A 77 -3.55 -7.53 19.19
N LEU A 78 -3.37 -8.73 18.60
CA LEU A 78 -2.94 -8.86 17.22
C LEU A 78 -3.99 -8.31 16.25
N PHE A 79 -5.28 -8.53 16.54
CA PHE A 79 -6.35 -7.92 15.75
C PHE A 79 -6.37 -6.39 15.86
N SER A 80 -6.07 -5.80 17.02
CA SER A 80 -5.91 -4.35 17.15
C SER A 80 -4.70 -3.85 16.36
N LEU A 81 -3.57 -4.58 16.42
CA LEU A 81 -2.36 -4.25 15.70
C LEU A 81 -2.56 -4.31 14.18
N LYS A 82 -3.19 -5.36 13.64
CA LYS A 82 -3.47 -5.45 12.19
C LYS A 82 -4.32 -4.27 11.71
N ASN A 83 -5.31 -3.84 12.51
CA ASN A 83 -6.15 -2.69 12.15
C ASN A 83 -5.37 -1.36 12.16
N LYS A 84 -4.40 -1.21 13.05
CA LYS A 84 -3.48 -0.06 13.06
C LYS A 84 -2.54 -0.07 11.86
N LEU A 85 -2.02 -1.25 11.49
CA LEU A 85 -1.18 -1.41 10.28
C LEU A 85 -1.99 -1.10 9.02
N ALA A 86 -3.23 -1.60 8.92
CA ALA A 86 -4.13 -1.36 7.80
C ALA A 86 -4.46 0.11 7.57
N LEU A 87 -4.46 0.93 8.64
CA LEU A 87 -4.66 2.39 8.53
C LEU A 87 -3.53 3.08 7.74
N CYS A 88 -2.36 2.44 7.64
CA CYS A 88 -1.23 2.89 6.85
C CYS A 88 -1.15 2.16 5.50
N SER A 89 -1.15 0.82 5.52
CA SER A 89 -0.91 0.00 4.32
C SER A 89 -2.03 0.12 3.28
N ALA A 90 -3.30 0.12 3.69
CA ALA A 90 -4.42 0.19 2.74
C ALA A 90 -4.44 1.48 1.91
N PRO A 91 -4.43 2.70 2.52
CA PRO A 91 -4.39 3.92 1.72
C PRO A 91 -3.06 4.10 0.95
N LEU A 92 -1.95 3.55 1.44
CA LEU A 92 -0.66 3.57 0.74
C LEU A 92 -0.73 2.74 -0.55
N GLU A 93 -1.29 1.54 -0.50
CA GLU A 93 -1.44 0.69 -1.69
C GLU A 93 -2.46 1.25 -2.68
N VAL A 94 -3.53 1.87 -2.20
CA VAL A 94 -4.45 2.63 -3.08
C VAL A 94 -3.72 3.78 -3.77
N LEU A 95 -2.88 4.52 -3.04
CA LEU A 95 -2.03 5.56 -3.63
C LEU A 95 -1.09 4.98 -4.70
N ILE A 96 -0.36 3.91 -4.39
CA ILE A 96 0.56 3.24 -5.32
C ILE A 96 -0.17 2.83 -6.59
N SER A 97 -1.36 2.23 -6.46
CA SER A 97 -2.18 1.80 -7.59
C SER A 97 -2.61 2.97 -8.47
N ILE A 98 -3.12 4.05 -7.87
CA ILE A 98 -3.56 5.25 -8.60
C ILE A 98 -2.38 5.92 -9.31
N LEU A 99 -1.25 6.10 -8.62
CA LEU A 99 -0.06 6.71 -9.21
C LEU A 99 0.50 5.86 -10.35
N TYR A 100 0.65 4.55 -10.14
CA TYR A 100 1.22 3.67 -11.14
C TYR A 100 0.39 3.64 -12.42
N TRP A 101 -0.90 3.34 -12.30
CA TRP A 101 -1.78 3.25 -13.47
C TRP A 101 -2.07 4.61 -14.08
N GLY A 102 -2.23 5.66 -13.25
CA GLY A 102 -2.47 7.03 -13.72
C GLY A 102 -1.28 7.62 -14.49
N LEU A 103 -0.05 7.36 -14.06
CA LEU A 103 1.14 7.76 -14.82
C LEU A 103 1.33 6.87 -16.05
N SER A 104 1.06 5.56 -15.94
CA SER A 104 1.19 4.61 -17.05
C SER A 104 0.24 4.88 -18.22
N THR A 105 -0.96 5.42 -17.96
CA THR A 105 -1.90 5.80 -19.02
C THR A 105 -1.48 7.06 -19.76
N ILE A 106 -0.66 7.92 -19.14
CA ILE A 106 -0.07 9.10 -19.77
C ILE A 106 1.18 8.69 -20.56
N ASP A 107 2.17 8.13 -19.87
CA ASP A 107 3.37 7.54 -20.45
C ASP A 107 3.99 6.54 -19.47
N ARG A 108 3.98 5.26 -19.85
CA ARG A 108 4.57 4.16 -19.06
C ARG A 108 6.06 4.38 -18.74
N LYS A 109 6.78 5.16 -19.56
CA LYS A 109 8.19 5.50 -19.32
C LYS A 109 8.41 6.39 -18.10
N LEU A 110 7.35 6.98 -17.52
CA LEU A 110 7.43 7.74 -16.28
C LEU A 110 7.69 6.85 -15.05
N VAL A 111 7.26 5.58 -15.11
CA VAL A 111 7.31 4.64 -13.98
C VAL A 111 8.10 3.37 -14.28
N VAL A 112 8.24 2.97 -15.54
CA VAL A 112 9.04 1.81 -15.96
C VAL A 112 10.26 2.29 -16.76
N PRO A 113 11.50 1.94 -16.36
CA PRO A 113 12.70 2.29 -17.11
C PRO A 113 12.67 1.75 -18.56
N PRO A 114 13.28 2.46 -19.53
CA PRO A 114 13.38 1.98 -20.91
C PRO A 114 14.04 0.60 -21.00
N GLY A 115 13.49 -0.27 -21.85
CA GLY A 115 14.04 -1.62 -22.07
C GLY A 115 13.63 -2.67 -21.03
N ILE A 116 12.92 -2.29 -19.97
CA ILE A 116 12.35 -3.23 -19.01
C ILE A 116 10.96 -3.68 -19.48
N HIS A 117 10.80 -4.99 -19.69
CA HIS A 117 9.50 -5.63 -19.88
C HIS A 117 9.00 -6.17 -18.54
N VAL A 118 7.84 -5.68 -18.10
CA VAL A 118 7.18 -6.18 -16.88
C VAL A 118 6.13 -7.19 -17.31
N ASP A 119 6.24 -8.42 -16.79
CA ASP A 119 5.21 -9.44 -16.98
C ASP A 119 3.84 -8.89 -16.52
N PRO A 120 2.77 -8.99 -17.34
CA PRO A 120 1.48 -8.40 -16.99
C PRO A 120 0.86 -8.92 -15.68
N PHE A 121 1.09 -10.20 -15.34
CA PHE A 121 0.56 -10.76 -14.08
C PHE A 121 1.33 -10.23 -12.88
N LEU A 122 2.66 -10.12 -13.00
CA LEU A 122 3.47 -9.47 -11.98
C LEU A 122 3.09 -7.98 -11.84
N ASP A 123 2.80 -7.30 -12.95
CA ASP A 123 2.41 -5.90 -12.94
C ASP A 123 1.11 -5.66 -12.15
N ILE A 124 0.08 -6.46 -12.45
CA ILE A 124 -1.18 -6.46 -11.69
C ILE A 124 -0.94 -6.88 -10.23
N GLY A 125 -0.09 -7.88 -10.01
CA GLY A 125 0.30 -8.36 -8.70
C GLY A 125 0.95 -7.29 -7.84
N LEU A 126 1.79 -6.44 -8.40
CA LEU A 126 2.49 -5.38 -7.69
C LEU A 126 1.62 -4.15 -7.46
N HIS A 127 0.79 -3.77 -8.45
CA HIS A 127 0.14 -2.46 -8.46
C HIS A 127 -1.37 -2.48 -8.24
N ALA A 128 -2.02 -3.64 -8.24
CA ALA A 128 -3.48 -3.72 -8.02
C ALA A 128 -3.85 -4.68 -6.88
N ILE A 129 -3.26 -5.86 -6.82
CA ILE A 129 -3.65 -6.90 -5.86
C ILE A 129 -3.53 -6.46 -4.38
N PRO A 130 -2.44 -5.81 -3.93
CA PRO A 130 -2.35 -5.30 -2.56
C PRO A 130 -3.45 -4.31 -2.20
N ALA A 131 -3.72 -3.34 -3.08
CA ALA A 131 -4.76 -2.34 -2.88
C ALA A 131 -6.14 -2.99 -2.77
N ILE A 132 -6.45 -3.97 -3.64
CA ILE A 132 -7.73 -4.68 -3.64
C ILE A 132 -7.90 -5.49 -2.34
N LEU A 133 -6.91 -6.31 -1.98
CA LEU A 133 -7.01 -7.18 -0.81
C LEU A 133 -7.07 -6.38 0.49
N LEU A 134 -6.28 -5.31 0.62
CA LEU A 134 -6.36 -4.42 1.79
C LEU A 134 -7.67 -3.64 1.83
N ALA A 135 -8.19 -3.15 0.70
CA ALA A 135 -9.49 -2.49 0.69
C ALA A 135 -10.60 -3.45 1.16
N VAL A 136 -10.59 -4.70 0.68
CA VAL A 136 -11.53 -5.73 1.15
C VAL A 136 -11.35 -5.99 2.65
N ASP A 137 -10.12 -6.16 3.16
CA ASP A 137 -9.89 -6.32 4.61
C ASP A 137 -10.45 -5.14 5.41
N VAL A 138 -10.27 -3.92 4.90
CA VAL A 138 -10.83 -2.72 5.51
C VAL A 138 -12.35 -2.82 5.56
N PHE A 139 -13.06 -3.30 4.56
CA PHE A 139 -14.52 -3.48 4.64
C PHE A 139 -14.96 -4.60 5.59
N LEU A 140 -14.11 -5.62 5.81
CA LEU A 140 -14.36 -6.72 6.75
C LEU A 140 -13.99 -6.39 8.22
N SER A 141 -13.29 -5.28 8.45
CA SER A 141 -12.78 -4.86 9.76
C SER A 141 -13.75 -3.92 10.50
N PRO A 142 -13.46 -3.49 11.76
CA PRO A 142 -14.15 -2.37 12.40
C PRO A 142 -13.86 -1.01 11.73
N PRO A 143 -14.79 -0.04 11.75
CA PRO A 143 -14.59 1.27 11.11
C PRO A 143 -13.43 2.06 11.72
N TRP A 144 -12.72 2.81 10.88
CA TRP A 144 -11.64 3.68 11.34
C TRP A 144 -12.16 4.96 11.97
N ASN A 145 -11.60 5.31 13.12
CA ASN A 145 -11.78 6.63 13.73
C ASN A 145 -10.55 7.51 13.50
N ILE A 146 -10.39 7.99 12.27
CA ILE A 146 -9.33 8.94 11.89
C ILE A 146 -9.93 10.28 11.45
N SER A 147 -9.36 11.39 11.92
CA SER A 147 -9.72 12.76 11.48
C SER A 147 -8.95 13.13 10.22
N PHE A 148 -9.40 14.18 9.52
CA PHE A 148 -8.67 14.72 8.37
C PHE A 148 -7.22 15.09 8.72
N LEU A 149 -6.99 15.82 9.81
CA LEU A 149 -5.65 16.25 10.22
C LEU A 149 -4.73 15.07 10.56
N ASN A 150 -5.25 14.02 11.19
CA ASN A 150 -4.46 12.82 11.47
C ASN A 150 -4.13 12.04 10.19
N ALA A 151 -5.08 11.95 9.25
CA ALA A 151 -4.83 11.33 7.95
C ALA A 151 -3.78 12.12 7.15
N LEU A 152 -3.92 13.45 7.10
CA LEU A 152 -2.96 14.34 6.45
C LEU A 152 -1.58 14.27 7.09
N GLY A 153 -1.51 14.28 8.43
CA GLY A 153 -0.25 14.14 9.15
C GLY A 153 0.46 12.82 8.86
N LEU A 154 -0.28 11.70 8.86
CA LEU A 154 0.26 10.39 8.52
C LEU A 154 0.75 10.34 7.06
N SER A 155 -0.06 10.82 6.11
CA SER A 155 0.31 10.81 4.69
C SER A 155 1.52 11.71 4.40
N SER A 156 1.58 12.91 4.98
CA SER A 156 2.72 13.82 4.85
C SER A 156 3.99 13.25 5.47
N LEU A 157 3.88 12.59 6.63
CA LEU A 157 5.02 11.91 7.25
C LEU A 157 5.56 10.80 6.33
N LEU A 158 4.69 9.92 5.83
CA LEU A 158 5.11 8.80 4.96
C LEU A 158 5.71 9.30 3.63
N ALA A 159 5.10 10.31 3.01
CA ALA A 159 5.63 10.94 1.82
C ALA A 159 7.02 11.55 2.07
N SER A 160 7.21 12.24 3.19
CA SER A 160 8.50 12.85 3.55
C SER A 160 9.56 11.80 3.84
N LEU A 161 9.21 10.75 4.60
CA LEU A 161 10.11 9.63 4.88
C LEU A 161 10.55 8.92 3.60
N TYR A 162 9.60 8.66 2.68
CA TYR A 162 9.94 8.04 1.41
C TYR A 162 10.79 8.95 0.53
N TRP A 163 10.52 10.26 0.51
CA TRP A 163 11.35 11.20 -0.23
C TRP A 163 12.79 11.22 0.28
N VAL A 164 12.99 11.35 1.60
CA VAL A 164 14.33 11.29 2.20
C VAL A 164 15.02 9.98 1.86
N TRP A 165 14.30 8.86 1.95
CA TRP A 165 14.84 7.55 1.62
C TRP A 165 15.25 7.43 0.15
N VAL A 166 14.42 7.89 -0.79
CA VAL A 166 14.72 7.75 -2.22
C VAL A 166 15.87 8.66 -2.68
N GLU A 167 15.98 9.86 -2.11
CA GLU A 167 17.14 10.75 -2.37
C GLU A 167 18.42 10.16 -1.77
N HIS A 168 18.33 9.52 -0.60
CA HIS A 168 19.45 8.78 -0.03
C HIS A 168 19.85 7.59 -0.92
N CYS A 169 18.91 6.79 -1.42
CA CYS A 169 19.23 5.76 -2.41
C CYS A 169 19.90 6.35 -3.67
N PHE A 170 19.38 7.46 -4.19
CA PHE A 170 19.94 8.15 -5.35
C PHE A 170 21.39 8.59 -5.13
N SER A 171 21.75 9.10 -3.93
CA SER A 171 23.11 9.54 -3.66
C SER A 171 24.17 8.43 -3.72
N TYR A 172 23.77 7.16 -3.55
CA TYR A 172 24.66 6.00 -3.72
C TYR A 172 24.58 5.39 -5.11
N ASN A 173 23.38 5.39 -5.71
CA ASN A 173 23.09 4.64 -6.92
C ASN A 173 23.33 5.46 -8.20
N GLY A 174 23.17 6.78 -8.13
CA GLY A 174 23.18 7.67 -9.30
C GLY A 174 21.94 7.56 -10.20
N PHE A 175 20.91 6.82 -9.78
CA PHE A 175 19.63 6.69 -10.47
C PHE A 175 18.46 6.58 -9.48
N TYR A 176 17.28 6.99 -9.93
CA TYR A 176 16.03 6.85 -9.16
C TYR A 176 15.29 5.55 -9.52
N PRO A 177 14.48 5.00 -8.59
CA PRO A 177 13.63 3.83 -8.86
C PRO A 177 12.58 4.09 -9.94
N TYR A 178 12.11 5.34 -10.06
CA TYR A 178 11.11 5.75 -11.04
C TYR A 178 11.69 6.83 -11.95
N PRO A 179 11.65 6.66 -13.29
CA PRO A 179 12.23 7.64 -14.22
C PRO A 179 11.70 9.06 -14.04
N ILE A 180 10.43 9.24 -13.66
CA ILE A 180 9.86 10.57 -13.41
C ILE A 180 10.67 11.39 -12.41
N PHE A 181 11.27 10.79 -11.39
CA PHE A 181 12.09 11.53 -10.44
C PHE A 181 13.32 12.14 -11.10
N GLN A 182 13.92 11.47 -12.09
CA GLN A 182 15.05 12.01 -12.84
C GLN A 182 14.66 13.21 -13.73
N LEU A 183 13.41 13.27 -14.18
CA LEU A 183 12.89 14.34 -15.04
C LEU A 183 12.53 15.61 -14.28
N LEU A 184 12.28 15.49 -12.98
CA LEU A 184 11.83 16.59 -12.12
C LEU A 184 13.01 17.16 -11.33
N ASP A 185 13.09 18.49 -11.23
CA ASP A 185 13.94 19.13 -10.23
C ASP A 185 13.34 18.99 -8.81
N THR A 186 14.07 19.48 -7.80
CA THR A 186 13.67 19.39 -6.39
C THR A 186 12.32 20.05 -6.10
N ASN A 187 12.01 21.19 -6.72
CA ASN A 187 10.75 21.90 -6.48
C ASN A 187 9.58 21.11 -7.06
N HIS A 188 9.73 20.56 -8.26
CA HIS A 188 8.71 19.73 -8.87
C HIS A 188 8.52 18.40 -8.10
N ARG A 189 9.59 17.80 -7.56
CA ARG A 189 9.46 16.64 -6.65
C ARG A 189 8.71 17.02 -5.38
N MET A 190 8.98 18.19 -4.79
CA MET A 190 8.23 18.68 -3.63
C MET A 190 6.73 18.71 -3.89
N VAL A 191 6.33 19.23 -5.04
CA VAL A 191 4.93 19.26 -5.47
C VAL A 191 4.40 17.84 -5.67
N LEU A 192 5.15 16.96 -6.33
CA LEU A 192 4.75 15.56 -6.56
C LEU A 192 4.50 14.82 -5.23
N PHE A 193 5.41 14.92 -4.27
CA PHE A 193 5.25 14.32 -2.94
C PHE A 193 4.10 14.95 -2.14
N GLY A 194 3.90 16.27 -2.25
CA GLY A 194 2.76 16.95 -1.64
C GLY A 194 1.42 16.49 -2.22
N VAL A 195 1.32 16.34 -3.54
CA VAL A 195 0.13 15.80 -4.22
C VAL A 195 -0.10 14.34 -3.82
N ALA A 196 0.96 13.53 -3.73
CA ALA A 196 0.86 12.14 -3.26
C ALA A 196 0.32 12.05 -1.82
N ALA A 197 0.77 12.94 -0.92
CA ALA A 197 0.26 13.00 0.45
C ALA A 197 -1.23 13.38 0.50
N LEU A 198 -1.66 14.36 -0.29
CA LEU A 198 -3.08 14.75 -0.40
C LEU A 198 -3.94 13.64 -1.01
N LEU A 199 -3.42 12.93 -2.01
CA LEU A 199 -4.10 11.81 -2.64
C LEU A 199 -4.28 10.66 -1.65
N MET A 200 -3.24 10.29 -0.89
CA MET A 200 -3.34 9.29 0.16
C MET A 200 -4.30 9.69 1.29
N THR A 201 -4.29 10.96 1.68
CA THR A 201 -5.25 11.52 2.66
C THR A 201 -6.68 11.34 2.16
N SER A 202 -6.91 11.68 0.88
CA SER A 202 -8.21 11.55 0.23
C SER A 202 -8.65 10.10 0.15
N SER A 203 -7.76 9.17 -0.23
CA SER A 203 -8.00 7.72 -0.24
C SER A 203 -8.38 7.19 1.16
N THR A 204 -7.69 7.65 2.20
CA THR A 204 -7.98 7.28 3.60
C THR A 204 -9.41 7.69 3.99
N LEU A 205 -9.78 8.95 3.69
CA LEU A 205 -11.12 9.46 3.98
C LEU A 205 -12.19 8.79 3.12
N PHE A 206 -11.90 8.51 1.85
CA PHE A 206 -12.82 7.84 0.95
C PHE A 206 -13.13 6.42 1.41
N LEU A 207 -12.12 5.62 1.78
CA LEU A 207 -12.31 4.29 2.35
C LEU A 207 -13.14 4.34 3.64
N LYS A 208 -12.86 5.31 4.53
CA LYS A 208 -13.65 5.54 5.75
C LYS A 208 -15.11 5.85 5.42
N LEU A 209 -15.37 6.74 4.46
CA LEU A 209 -16.72 7.14 4.06
C LEU A 209 -17.50 6.01 3.40
N LEU A 210 -16.89 5.29 2.46
CA LEU A 210 -17.51 4.14 1.80
C LEU A 210 -17.94 3.09 2.82
N LYS A 211 -17.06 2.79 3.78
CA LYS A 211 -17.37 1.84 4.84
C LYS A 211 -18.53 2.34 5.71
N GLY A 212 -18.52 3.61 6.09
CA GLY A 212 -19.64 4.21 6.84
C GLY A 212 -20.98 4.07 6.11
N LYS A 213 -21.01 4.17 4.78
CA LYS A 213 -22.23 3.98 3.97
C LYS A 213 -22.70 2.53 3.88
N ILE A 214 -21.81 1.54 3.97
CA ILE A 214 -22.17 0.12 3.92
C ILE A 214 -22.78 -0.36 5.26
N ILE A 215 -22.39 0.29 6.36
CA ILE A 215 -22.79 -0.11 7.72
C ILE A 215 -24.12 0.55 8.17
N ASN A 216 -24.46 1.70 7.57
CA ASN A 216 -25.70 2.45 7.85
C ASN A 216 -26.83 2.01 6.92
#